data_AF-A0A7C7NU23-F1
#
_entry.id   AF-A0A7C7NU23-F1
#
_cell.length_a   1.000
_cell.length_b   1.000
_cell.length_c   1.000
_cell.angle_alpha   90.00
_cell.angle_beta   90.00
_cell.angle_gamma   90.00
#
_symmetry.space_group_name_H-M   'P 1'
#
loop_
_entity.id
_entity.type
_entity.pdbx_description
1 polymer ?
#
loop_
_entity_poly.entity_id
_entity_poly.type
_entity_poly.pdbx_seq_one_letter_code
_entity_poly.pdbx_strand_id
1 'polypeptide(L)'
;MKHFFTISLCFLALSLSAQGEPDGLCCDPDGTNFNFINCFTSGCCGLYGDGVDGCVEDPDCLNYNPLINCDSLLCEGQYDVCGVCNGPGAVYECGCADIPVGDCDCFGNELDACGECGGDSGCLFCGEGTSWDPYAQTCVIDDSLCAWQPDGNADGLIGVEDLLDLLAVYGDTDLDSDGVWDSIDDCLDLEACNYDANPTEPCGYIDALGECGGGCEADTDGDDICDDIDDCIGVVDECGVCNGPGATEVVIVSITLLYDSVYAPEIDFWFVYETGADTAFTYVCPPNCGDPVTHEGYDYSTIQIGDQCWFAENCRYLPEVSPLSEWSINSDPYYYVYQYQGTDIEAAMSTDNYQTYGVLYNWPAVMTDGICPSGWHVPTDTEFTQL
;
A
#
# COMPACT_ATOMS: atom_id res chain seq x y z
N MET A 1 -46.43 37.78 -18.73
CA MET A 1 -45.06 37.68 -19.30
C MET A 1 -44.51 36.37 -18.78
N LYS A 2 -44.63 35.29 -19.57
CA LYS A 2 -43.69 34.84 -20.60
C LYS A 2 -42.44 34.21 -19.97
N HIS A 3 -42.37 32.87 -20.12
CA HIS A 3 -41.18 32.01 -20.25
C HIS A 3 -40.40 31.72 -18.94
N PHE A 4 -40.05 30.48 -18.54
CA PHE A 4 -40.00 29.17 -19.20
C PHE A 4 -40.31 28.02 -18.18
N PHE A 5 -41.07 27.02 -18.67
CA PHE A 5 -41.33 25.66 -18.15
C PHE A 5 -40.04 24.80 -18.12
N THR A 6 -39.93 23.54 -17.64
CA THR A 6 -40.57 22.61 -16.68
C THR A 6 -39.90 21.25 -16.98
N ILE A 7 -39.57 20.50 -15.94
CA ILE A 7 -39.04 19.12 -15.97
C ILE A 7 -40.11 18.13 -16.46
N SER A 8 -39.80 17.17 -17.35
CA SER A 8 -40.20 15.74 -17.21
C SER A 8 -39.80 14.83 -18.39
N LEU A 9 -39.17 13.71 -18.03
CA LEU A 9 -39.43 12.31 -18.41
C LEU A 9 -39.93 11.89 -19.82
N CYS A 10 -39.23 10.86 -20.32
CA CYS A 10 -39.73 9.58 -20.86
C CYS A 10 -40.10 9.38 -22.35
N PHE A 11 -39.62 8.21 -22.80
CA PHE A 11 -40.14 7.29 -23.82
C PHE A 11 -40.00 7.61 -25.32
N LEU A 12 -39.07 6.84 -25.90
CA LEU A 12 -39.12 6.13 -27.18
C LEU A 12 -40.53 5.89 -27.78
N ALA A 13 -40.56 6.09 -29.09
CA ALA A 13 -41.27 5.32 -30.13
C ALA A 13 -42.81 5.40 -30.20
N LEU A 14 -43.30 6.11 -31.22
CA LEU A 14 -44.04 5.61 -32.40
C LEU A 14 -45.11 6.60 -32.88
N SER A 15 -44.93 7.10 -34.11
CA SER A 15 -46.06 7.28 -35.03
C SER A 15 -45.58 7.16 -36.49
N LEU A 16 -45.89 6.00 -37.04
CA LEU A 16 -46.01 5.60 -38.45
C LEU A 16 -46.47 6.73 -39.40
N SER A 17 -45.81 6.90 -40.55
CA SER A 17 -46.35 6.52 -41.87
C SER A 17 -45.51 7.05 -43.05
N ALA A 18 -44.65 6.21 -43.60
CA ALA A 18 -44.36 6.18 -45.03
C ALA A 18 -44.25 4.71 -45.38
N GLN A 19 -45.23 4.21 -46.13
CA GLN A 19 -45.34 2.82 -46.53
C GLN A 19 -44.16 2.47 -47.43
N GLY A 20 -43.40 1.44 -47.07
CA GLY A 20 -42.57 0.72 -48.02
C GLY A 20 -43.48 -0.16 -48.87
N GLU A 21 -43.23 -0.18 -50.18
CA GLU A 21 -43.63 -1.32 -50.98
C GLU A 21 -42.63 -2.45 -50.72
N PRO A 22 -43.08 -3.70 -50.52
CA PRO A 22 -42.20 -4.85 -50.48
C PRO A 22 -41.81 -5.22 -51.92
N ASP A 23 -40.51 -5.36 -52.17
CA ASP A 23 -40.00 -5.93 -53.42
C ASP A 23 -40.60 -7.34 -53.63
N GLY A 24 -41.37 -7.54 -54.71
CA GLY A 24 -41.82 -8.88 -55.13
C GLY A 24 -43.22 -9.04 -55.76
N LEU A 25 -43.96 -7.97 -56.10
CA LEU A 25 -45.25 -8.07 -56.79
C LEU A 25 -45.27 -7.15 -58.03
N CYS A 26 -45.55 -7.68 -59.22
CA CYS A 26 -45.73 -6.88 -60.44
C CYS A 26 -47.21 -6.47 -60.61
N CYS A 27 -47.45 -5.23 -61.06
CA CYS A 27 -48.76 -4.70 -61.42
C CYS A 27 -49.06 -4.94 -62.90
N ASP A 28 -50.29 -5.32 -63.23
CA ASP A 28 -50.87 -5.25 -64.58
C ASP A 28 -51.04 -3.76 -64.99
N PRO A 29 -50.57 -3.30 -66.17
CA PRO A 29 -50.71 -1.89 -66.58
C PRO A 29 -52.15 -1.46 -66.91
N ASP A 30 -53.08 -2.38 -67.18
CA ASP A 30 -54.41 -2.03 -67.70
C ASP A 30 -55.56 -2.15 -66.68
N GLY A 31 -55.23 -2.33 -65.39
CA GLY A 31 -56.09 -1.95 -64.26
C GLY A 31 -57.48 -2.60 -64.17
N THR A 32 -57.69 -3.81 -64.74
CA THR A 32 -59.03 -4.44 -64.72
C THR A 32 -59.09 -5.89 -64.22
N ASN A 33 -57.98 -6.54 -63.86
CA ASN A 33 -58.01 -7.83 -63.16
C ASN A 33 -56.93 -7.93 -62.08
N PHE A 34 -57.34 -8.01 -60.81
CA PHE A 34 -56.43 -8.15 -59.66
C PHE A 34 -56.16 -9.62 -59.37
N ASN A 35 -55.27 -10.25 -60.11
CA ASN A 35 -54.63 -11.50 -59.68
C ASN A 35 -53.14 -11.25 -59.48
N PHE A 36 -52.70 -11.34 -58.23
CA PHE A 36 -51.29 -11.24 -57.85
C PHE A 36 -50.55 -12.53 -58.25
N ILE A 37 -49.50 -12.41 -59.06
CA ILE A 37 -48.57 -13.51 -59.37
C ILE A 37 -47.26 -13.25 -58.61
N ASN A 38 -46.75 -14.28 -57.93
CA ASN A 38 -45.46 -14.22 -57.24
C ASN A 38 -44.33 -14.56 -58.23
N CYS A 39 -43.63 -13.53 -58.70
CA CYS A 39 -42.55 -13.64 -59.67
C CYS A 39 -41.30 -14.40 -59.16
N PHE A 40 -41.18 -14.68 -57.85
CA PHE A 40 -40.13 -15.56 -57.31
C PHE A 40 -40.37 -17.05 -57.62
N THR A 41 -41.59 -17.47 -57.98
CA THR A 41 -41.94 -18.90 -58.08
C THR A 41 -42.23 -19.42 -59.48
N SER A 42 -42.42 -18.56 -60.50
CA SER A 42 -42.81 -18.98 -61.85
C SER A 42 -41.83 -18.61 -62.97
N GLY A 43 -40.74 -17.90 -62.69
CA GLY A 43 -39.63 -17.70 -63.65
C GLY A 43 -40.02 -17.13 -65.01
N CYS A 44 -41.15 -16.43 -65.15
CA CYS A 44 -41.60 -15.85 -66.42
C CYS A 44 -42.35 -14.54 -66.15
N CYS A 45 -41.68 -13.41 -66.35
CA CYS A 45 -42.33 -12.27 -67.02
C CYS A 45 -42.31 -12.60 -68.53
N GLY A 46 -43.46 -12.41 -69.19
CA GLY A 46 -43.84 -13.14 -70.39
C GLY A 46 -43.04 -12.84 -71.66
N LEU A 47 -42.94 -13.86 -72.51
CA LEU A 47 -42.54 -13.73 -73.91
C LEU A 47 -43.79 -13.53 -74.78
N TYR A 48 -43.84 -12.45 -75.56
CA TYR A 48 -44.61 -12.40 -76.81
C TYR A 48 -43.60 -12.51 -77.97
N GLY A 49 -43.74 -13.54 -78.81
CA GLY A 49 -42.89 -13.69 -79.99
C GLY A 49 -43.42 -12.89 -81.17
N ASP A 50 -42.59 -12.08 -81.81
CA ASP A 50 -42.91 -11.45 -83.11
C ASP A 50 -42.34 -12.22 -84.32
N GLY A 51 -41.66 -13.34 -84.06
CA GLY A 51 -41.32 -14.34 -85.07
C GLY A 51 -40.07 -14.05 -85.88
N VAL A 52 -39.23 -13.08 -85.51
CA VAL A 52 -37.96 -12.82 -86.20
C VAL A 52 -36.94 -12.16 -85.26
N ASP A 53 -36.13 -12.98 -84.59
CA ASP A 53 -34.91 -12.63 -83.83
C ASP A 53 -35.02 -11.65 -82.63
N GLY A 54 -34.92 -12.20 -81.41
CA GLY A 54 -34.39 -11.51 -80.22
C GLY A 54 -35.37 -11.22 -79.08
N CYS A 55 -34.92 -11.41 -77.83
CA CYS A 55 -35.60 -10.91 -76.63
C CYS A 55 -35.43 -9.37 -76.56
N VAL A 56 -36.48 -8.63 -76.19
CA VAL A 56 -36.41 -7.18 -75.94
C VAL A 56 -36.74 -6.90 -74.47
N GLU A 57 -35.97 -6.02 -73.83
CA GLU A 57 -36.10 -5.66 -72.41
C GLU A 57 -37.40 -4.86 -72.12
N ASP A 58 -38.07 -5.19 -71.00
CA ASP A 58 -39.09 -4.34 -70.36
C ASP A 58 -38.38 -3.33 -69.44
N PRO A 59 -38.52 -2.01 -69.64
CA PRO A 59 -37.74 -0.99 -68.95
C PRO A 59 -37.96 -0.91 -67.42
N ASP A 60 -39.00 -1.54 -66.86
CA ASP A 60 -39.25 -1.58 -65.42
C ASP A 60 -38.89 -2.95 -64.77
N CYS A 61 -38.35 -3.91 -65.53
CA CYS A 61 -37.86 -5.21 -65.03
C CYS A 61 -36.31 -5.22 -64.93
N LEU A 62 -35.76 -5.21 -63.70
CA LEU A 62 -34.31 -5.08 -63.46
C LEU A 62 -33.50 -6.39 -63.54
N ASN A 63 -34.08 -7.54 -63.92
CA ASN A 63 -33.36 -8.81 -63.99
C ASN A 63 -33.53 -9.53 -65.34
N TYR A 64 -33.21 -8.82 -66.41
CA TYR A 64 -32.95 -9.42 -67.72
C TYR A 64 -31.69 -10.31 -67.62
N ASN A 65 -31.84 -11.62 -67.89
CA ASN A 65 -30.71 -12.55 -67.98
C ASN A 65 -30.49 -12.98 -69.44
N PRO A 66 -29.48 -12.42 -70.13
CA PRO A 66 -29.17 -12.75 -71.53
C PRO A 66 -28.55 -14.14 -71.73
N LEU A 67 -28.37 -14.96 -70.68
CA LEU A 67 -27.64 -16.24 -70.75
C LEU A 67 -28.50 -17.49 -70.94
N ILE A 68 -29.83 -17.37 -71.07
CA ILE A 68 -30.68 -18.52 -71.41
C ILE A 68 -30.78 -18.64 -72.94
N ASN A 69 -29.95 -19.51 -73.50
CA ASN A 69 -29.97 -19.88 -74.91
C ASN A 69 -31.20 -20.76 -75.22
N CYS A 70 -32.02 -20.36 -76.19
CA CYS A 70 -33.26 -21.02 -76.62
C CYS A 70 -33.05 -22.32 -77.44
N ASP A 71 -32.01 -23.12 -77.17
CA ASP A 71 -31.61 -24.24 -78.05
C ASP A 71 -31.56 -25.62 -77.38
N SER A 72 -32.14 -25.81 -76.19
CA SER A 72 -32.05 -27.08 -75.45
C SER A 72 -33.18 -28.09 -75.71
N LEU A 73 -33.47 -28.39 -76.99
CA LEU A 73 -34.28 -29.56 -77.35
C LEU A 73 -33.66 -30.23 -78.57
N LEU A 74 -32.77 -31.21 -78.37
CA LEU A 74 -32.54 -32.41 -79.20
C LEU A 74 -31.24 -33.14 -78.77
N CYS A 75 -31.33 -34.09 -77.83
CA CYS A 75 -30.30 -35.12 -77.64
C CYS A 75 -30.94 -36.50 -77.76
N GLU A 76 -30.50 -37.30 -78.73
CA GLU A 76 -30.89 -38.71 -78.90
C GLU A 76 -30.06 -39.62 -77.97
N GLY A 77 -30.02 -39.29 -76.68
CA GLY A 77 -29.22 -39.98 -75.66
C GLY A 77 -29.52 -39.45 -74.26
N GLN A 78 -28.84 -39.98 -73.24
CA GLN A 78 -28.86 -39.32 -71.93
C GLN A 78 -27.82 -38.20 -71.93
N TYR A 79 -28.25 -37.02 -71.52
CA TYR A 79 -27.32 -36.00 -71.08
C TYR A 79 -26.58 -36.52 -69.87
N ASP A 80 -25.26 -36.35 -69.85
CA ASP A 80 -24.47 -36.58 -68.65
C ASP A 80 -24.71 -35.45 -67.62
N VAL A 81 -24.04 -35.54 -66.47
CA VAL A 81 -24.11 -34.50 -65.42
C VAL A 81 -23.63 -33.12 -65.90
N CYS A 82 -22.96 -33.06 -67.05
CA CYS A 82 -22.42 -31.85 -67.67
C CYS A 82 -23.35 -31.27 -68.75
N GLY A 83 -24.53 -31.86 -68.97
CA GLY A 83 -25.46 -31.40 -69.98
C GLY A 83 -24.98 -31.67 -71.41
N VAL A 84 -23.98 -32.54 -71.59
CA VAL A 84 -23.47 -32.94 -72.90
C VAL A 84 -24.12 -34.26 -73.31
N CYS A 85 -24.69 -34.29 -74.52
CA CYS A 85 -25.36 -35.47 -75.05
C CYS A 85 -24.37 -36.63 -75.24
N ASN A 86 -24.58 -37.75 -74.51
CA ASN A 86 -23.64 -38.88 -74.47
C ASN A 86 -22.20 -38.47 -74.08
N GLY A 87 -22.06 -37.43 -73.26
CA GLY A 87 -20.76 -36.95 -72.80
C GLY A 87 -20.07 -37.90 -71.80
N PRO A 88 -18.77 -37.70 -71.55
CA PRO A 88 -17.98 -38.55 -70.65
C PRO A 88 -18.36 -38.41 -69.17
N GLY A 89 -19.25 -37.48 -68.81
CA GLY A 89 -19.51 -37.08 -67.43
C GLY A 89 -18.51 -36.05 -66.94
N ALA A 90 -18.56 -35.76 -65.65
CA ALA A 90 -17.66 -34.83 -64.97
C ALA A 90 -16.26 -35.46 -64.78
N VAL A 91 -15.47 -35.53 -65.85
CA VAL A 91 -14.15 -36.19 -65.88
C VAL A 91 -12.95 -35.24 -65.88
N TYR A 92 -13.19 -33.94 -66.02
CA TYR A 92 -12.16 -32.90 -65.98
C TYR A 92 -11.99 -32.36 -64.56
N GLU A 93 -10.91 -31.61 -64.29
CA GLU A 93 -10.56 -31.09 -62.97
C GLU A 93 -11.68 -30.22 -62.36
N CYS A 94 -12.46 -29.51 -63.19
CA CYS A 94 -13.63 -28.75 -62.79
C CYS A 94 -14.95 -29.48 -63.04
N GLY A 95 -14.89 -30.80 -63.05
CA GLY A 95 -15.96 -31.69 -63.45
C GLY A 95 -16.15 -31.67 -64.96
N CYS A 96 -16.86 -30.68 -65.47
CA CYS A 96 -17.36 -30.66 -66.84
C CYS A 96 -16.47 -29.89 -67.83
N ALA A 97 -15.45 -29.20 -67.33
CA ALA A 97 -14.45 -28.46 -68.09
C ALA A 97 -13.09 -28.55 -67.37
N ASP A 98 -12.01 -28.29 -68.11
CA ASP A 98 -10.69 -28.06 -67.51
C ASP A 98 -10.67 -26.72 -66.77
N ILE A 99 -9.69 -26.55 -65.87
CA ILE A 99 -9.37 -25.24 -65.29
C ILE A 99 -9.00 -24.27 -66.44
N PRO A 100 -9.56 -23.05 -66.50
CA PRO A 100 -9.26 -22.13 -67.60
C PRO A 100 -7.77 -21.77 -67.63
N VAL A 101 -7.24 -21.52 -68.83
CA VAL A 101 -5.80 -21.29 -69.03
C VAL A 101 -5.36 -19.98 -68.38
N GLY A 102 -4.50 -20.08 -67.36
CA GLY A 102 -4.02 -18.93 -66.58
C GLY A 102 -4.59 -18.89 -65.16
N ASP A 103 -5.65 -19.66 -64.93
CA ASP A 103 -6.37 -19.70 -63.67
C ASP A 103 -5.88 -20.90 -62.84
N CYS A 104 -6.07 -20.81 -61.53
CA CYS A 104 -5.65 -21.84 -60.59
C CYS A 104 -6.82 -22.63 -60.00
N ASP A 105 -8.06 -22.23 -60.29
CA ASP A 105 -9.26 -22.97 -59.93
C ASP A 105 -10.38 -22.87 -60.98
N CYS A 106 -11.46 -23.57 -60.71
CA CYS A 106 -12.63 -23.68 -61.57
C CYS A 106 -13.52 -22.43 -61.62
N PHE A 107 -13.29 -21.49 -60.71
CA PHE A 107 -14.05 -20.25 -60.60
C PHE A 107 -13.39 -19.11 -61.38
N GLY A 108 -12.26 -19.39 -62.01
CA GLY A 108 -11.50 -18.42 -62.80
C GLY A 108 -10.66 -17.49 -61.94
N ASN A 109 -10.27 -17.95 -60.75
CA ASN A 109 -9.36 -17.19 -59.91
C ASN A 109 -7.93 -17.34 -60.43
N GLU A 110 -7.19 -16.23 -60.42
CA GLU A 110 -5.75 -16.22 -60.68
C GLU A 110 -4.99 -16.43 -59.37
N LEU A 111 -3.74 -16.89 -59.48
CA LEU A 111 -2.82 -16.93 -58.34
C LEU A 111 -2.53 -15.51 -57.88
N ASP A 112 -2.60 -15.27 -56.57
CA ASP A 112 -2.12 -14.02 -56.02
C ASP A 112 -0.58 -13.96 -55.97
N ALA A 113 -0.04 -12.82 -55.54
CA ALA A 113 1.41 -12.62 -55.42
C ALA A 113 2.09 -13.56 -54.40
N CYS A 114 1.32 -14.22 -53.55
CA CYS A 114 1.74 -15.17 -52.54
C CYS A 114 1.64 -16.64 -53.07
N GLY A 115 1.08 -16.86 -54.26
CA GLY A 115 0.97 -18.18 -54.90
C GLY A 115 -0.25 -18.99 -54.45
N GLU A 116 -1.24 -18.34 -53.81
CA GLU A 116 -2.50 -18.97 -53.41
C GLU A 116 -3.61 -18.62 -54.40
N CYS A 117 -4.49 -19.59 -54.68
CA CYS A 117 -5.53 -19.42 -55.68
C CYS A 117 -6.77 -18.71 -55.13
N GLY A 118 -7.14 -17.55 -55.71
CA GLY A 118 -8.34 -16.81 -55.29
C GLY A 118 -8.22 -16.12 -53.93
N GLY A 119 -6.99 -15.91 -53.46
CA GLY A 119 -6.72 -15.18 -52.22
C GLY A 119 -7.15 -13.71 -52.31
N ASP A 120 -7.60 -13.18 -51.17
CA ASP A 120 -8.22 -11.86 -51.01
C ASP A 120 -7.25 -10.69 -51.18
N SER A 121 -6.33 -10.69 -52.16
CA SER A 121 -5.31 -9.63 -52.35
C SER A 121 -4.68 -9.15 -51.03
N GLY A 122 -4.46 -10.10 -50.13
CA GLY A 122 -4.18 -9.87 -48.73
C GLY A 122 -2.92 -10.62 -48.34
N CYS A 123 -1.81 -10.38 -49.03
CA CYS A 123 -0.51 -10.61 -48.41
C CYS A 123 -0.48 -9.65 -47.20
N LEU A 124 -0.88 -10.19 -46.05
CA LEU A 124 -0.92 -9.55 -44.76
C LEU A 124 0.49 -9.01 -44.53
N PHE A 125 0.61 -7.67 -44.43
CA PHE A 125 1.84 -7.05 -43.95
C PHE A 125 2.22 -7.75 -42.64
N CYS A 126 3.30 -8.54 -42.65
CA CYS A 126 3.96 -8.92 -41.41
C CYS A 126 4.24 -7.60 -40.65
N GLY A 127 3.77 -7.51 -39.41
CA GLY A 127 3.88 -6.29 -38.61
C GLY A 127 5.35 -5.88 -38.40
N GLU A 128 5.58 -4.63 -37.96
CA GLU A 128 6.95 -4.18 -37.62
C GLU A 128 7.64 -5.19 -36.70
N GLY A 129 8.80 -5.74 -37.13
CA GLY A 129 9.53 -6.78 -36.39
C GLY A 129 9.55 -8.18 -37.02
N THR A 130 8.77 -8.44 -38.07
CA THR A 130 8.63 -9.80 -38.66
C THR A 130 8.71 -9.81 -40.18
N SER A 131 9.16 -10.93 -40.76
CA SER A 131 9.31 -11.15 -42.21
C SER A 131 8.65 -12.47 -42.64
N TRP A 132 8.05 -12.53 -43.84
CA TRP A 132 7.32 -13.71 -44.31
C TRP A 132 8.27 -14.85 -44.72
N ASP A 133 8.15 -16.02 -44.08
CA ASP A 133 8.83 -17.25 -44.50
C ASP A 133 7.93 -18.04 -45.48
N PRO A 134 8.33 -18.18 -46.76
CA PRO A 134 7.53 -18.85 -47.77
C PRO A 134 7.54 -20.38 -47.67
N TYR A 135 8.47 -20.98 -46.93
CA TYR A 135 8.54 -22.43 -46.70
C TYR A 135 7.68 -22.85 -45.51
N ALA A 136 7.68 -22.04 -44.46
CA ALA A 136 6.82 -22.24 -43.30
C ALA A 136 5.41 -21.63 -43.48
N GLN A 137 5.22 -20.84 -44.55
CA GLN A 137 4.01 -20.05 -44.82
C GLN A 137 3.51 -19.27 -43.60
N THR A 138 4.44 -18.60 -42.90
CA THR A 138 4.15 -17.80 -41.71
C THR A 138 5.12 -16.62 -41.58
N CYS A 139 4.75 -15.55 -40.88
CA CYS A 139 5.68 -14.48 -40.52
C CYS A 139 6.63 -14.97 -39.42
N VAL A 140 7.94 -14.96 -39.70
CA VAL A 140 9.02 -15.29 -38.77
C VAL A 140 9.72 -14.03 -38.28
N ILE A 141 10.25 -14.09 -37.05
CA ILE A 141 10.87 -12.94 -36.39
C ILE A 141 12.20 -12.62 -37.08
N ASP A 142 12.41 -11.35 -37.42
CA ASP A 142 13.72 -10.86 -37.86
C ASP A 142 14.59 -10.71 -36.60
N ASP A 143 15.61 -11.56 -36.45
CA ASP A 143 16.58 -11.55 -35.33
C ASP A 143 17.30 -10.20 -35.14
N SER A 144 17.08 -9.23 -36.02
CA SER A 144 17.55 -7.85 -35.85
C SER A 144 16.63 -6.95 -35.01
N LEU A 145 15.42 -7.40 -34.63
CA LEU A 145 14.39 -6.59 -33.95
C LEU A 145 13.86 -7.22 -32.63
N CYS A 146 14.70 -7.93 -31.87
CA CYS A 146 14.27 -8.55 -30.61
C CYS A 146 13.97 -7.55 -29.48
N ALA A 147 12.75 -7.63 -28.93
CA ALA A 147 12.50 -7.39 -27.50
C ALA A 147 11.43 -8.34 -26.89
N TRP A 148 10.85 -9.27 -27.63
CA TRP A 148 9.95 -10.27 -27.05
C TRP A 148 10.07 -11.63 -27.78
N GLN A 149 10.34 -12.70 -27.03
CA GLN A 149 10.63 -14.06 -27.51
C GLN A 149 9.63 -15.04 -26.82
N PRO A 150 8.63 -15.58 -27.55
CA PRO A 150 7.62 -16.49 -26.97
C PRO A 150 8.04 -17.97 -26.85
N ASP A 151 9.21 -18.34 -27.36
CA ASP A 151 9.86 -19.65 -27.17
C ASP A 151 10.79 -19.54 -25.96
N GLY A 152 10.23 -19.80 -24.78
CA GLY A 152 10.86 -19.46 -23.49
C GLY A 152 12.09 -20.30 -23.18
N ASN A 153 12.09 -21.56 -23.63
CA ASN A 153 13.19 -22.50 -23.42
C ASN A 153 14.10 -22.69 -24.64
N ALA A 154 13.79 -22.02 -25.76
CA ALA A 154 14.56 -21.97 -26.99
C ALA A 154 14.76 -23.34 -27.66
N ASP A 155 13.80 -24.25 -27.53
CA ASP A 155 13.84 -25.57 -28.17
C ASP A 155 13.37 -25.55 -29.64
N GLY A 156 12.86 -24.40 -30.10
CA GLY A 156 12.42 -24.17 -31.47
C GLY A 156 11.01 -24.66 -31.77
N LEU A 157 10.24 -25.08 -30.76
CA LEU A 157 8.86 -25.52 -30.89
C LEU A 157 7.98 -24.85 -29.84
N ILE A 158 7.07 -23.96 -30.24
CA ILE A 158 6.10 -23.38 -29.30
C ILE A 158 5.07 -24.46 -28.90
N GLY A 159 5.28 -25.06 -27.73
CA GLY A 159 4.57 -26.24 -27.25
C GLY A 159 3.95 -26.09 -25.86
N VAL A 160 3.61 -27.23 -25.24
CA VAL A 160 3.08 -27.23 -23.86
C VAL A 160 4.14 -26.75 -22.87
N GLU A 161 5.42 -27.02 -23.12
CA GLU A 161 6.52 -26.55 -22.27
C GLU A 161 6.65 -25.02 -22.32
N ASP A 162 6.51 -24.37 -23.48
CA ASP A 162 6.49 -22.89 -23.57
C ASP A 162 5.23 -22.28 -22.98
N LEU A 163 4.09 -22.97 -23.11
CA LEU A 163 2.87 -22.57 -22.42
C LEU A 163 3.05 -22.71 -20.91
N LEU A 164 3.77 -23.72 -20.42
CA LEU A 164 4.08 -23.88 -18.99
C LEU A 164 5.12 -22.87 -18.51
N ASP A 165 6.11 -22.51 -19.33
CA ASP A 165 7.07 -21.43 -19.05
C ASP A 165 6.35 -20.07 -19.01
N LEU A 166 5.45 -19.81 -19.97
CA LEU A 166 4.60 -18.62 -20.00
C LEU A 166 3.63 -18.58 -18.80
N LEU A 167 2.98 -19.70 -18.47
CA LEU A 167 2.08 -19.81 -17.34
C LEU A 167 2.81 -19.85 -15.99
N ALA A 168 4.10 -20.18 -15.95
CA ALA A 168 4.94 -19.98 -14.78
C ALA A 168 5.16 -18.48 -14.55
N VAL A 169 5.47 -17.72 -15.60
CA VAL A 169 5.60 -16.25 -15.54
C VAL A 169 4.27 -15.56 -15.19
N TYR A 170 3.12 -16.07 -15.66
CA TYR A 170 1.80 -15.53 -15.31
C TYR A 170 1.17 -16.17 -14.06
N GLY A 171 1.79 -17.22 -13.51
CA GLY A 171 1.36 -17.94 -12.32
C GLY A 171 2.00 -17.39 -11.05
N ASP A 172 3.13 -16.69 -11.20
CA ASP A 172 3.81 -15.98 -10.13
C ASP A 172 3.37 -14.51 -10.08
N THR A 173 3.25 -14.01 -8.87
CA THR A 173 2.97 -12.60 -8.57
C THR A 173 4.23 -11.94 -8.04
N ASP A 174 4.30 -10.62 -8.12
CA ASP A 174 5.32 -9.78 -7.49
C ASP A 174 4.51 -8.82 -6.59
N LEU A 175 4.25 -9.27 -5.37
CA LEU A 175 3.24 -8.68 -4.49
C LEU A 175 3.66 -7.32 -3.94
N ASP A 176 4.94 -7.17 -3.63
CA ASP A 176 5.56 -5.97 -3.05
C ASP A 176 6.21 -5.06 -4.11
N SER A 177 6.26 -5.52 -5.36
CA SER A 177 6.77 -4.78 -6.51
C SER A 177 8.26 -4.46 -6.43
N ASP A 178 9.05 -5.34 -5.80
CA ASP A 178 10.50 -5.19 -5.66
C ASP A 178 11.26 -5.64 -6.93
N GLY A 179 10.57 -6.35 -7.84
CA GLY A 179 11.09 -6.85 -9.10
C GLY A 179 11.58 -8.30 -9.06
N VAL A 180 11.31 -9.03 -7.98
CA VAL A 180 11.50 -10.48 -7.82
C VAL A 180 10.12 -11.15 -7.82
N TRP A 181 10.04 -12.35 -8.39
CA TRP A 181 8.79 -13.11 -8.37
C TRP A 181 8.63 -13.80 -7.01
N ASP A 182 7.43 -13.76 -6.43
CA ASP A 182 7.08 -14.32 -5.11
C ASP A 182 7.45 -15.81 -4.95
N SER A 183 7.60 -16.56 -6.04
CA SER A 183 8.00 -17.98 -6.01
C SER A 183 9.48 -18.20 -5.69
N ILE A 184 10.29 -17.14 -5.76
CA ILE A 184 11.75 -17.13 -5.61
C ILE A 184 12.19 -16.07 -4.58
N ASP A 185 11.29 -15.16 -4.20
CA ASP A 185 11.55 -14.15 -3.17
C ASP A 185 11.32 -14.70 -1.76
N ASP A 186 12.37 -14.69 -0.93
CA ASP A 186 12.28 -15.11 0.46
C ASP A 186 11.83 -13.98 1.42
N CYS A 187 11.76 -12.71 0.99
CA CYS A 187 11.27 -11.58 1.79
C CYS A 187 10.37 -10.58 1.02
N LEU A 188 9.06 -10.77 1.16
CA LEU A 188 8.02 -9.96 0.49
C LEU A 188 7.46 -8.75 1.31
N ASP A 189 8.12 -8.36 2.39
CA ASP A 189 7.59 -7.44 3.41
C ASP A 189 8.24 -6.06 3.34
N LEU A 190 7.50 -5.04 2.91
CA LEU A 190 7.99 -3.66 2.75
C LEU A 190 8.55 -3.03 4.04
N GLU A 191 8.12 -3.53 5.20
CA GLU A 191 8.56 -3.07 6.51
C GLU A 191 9.73 -3.87 7.08
N ALA A 192 10.09 -5.00 6.44
CA ALA A 192 11.30 -5.72 6.79
C ALA A 192 12.54 -4.91 6.42
N CYS A 193 13.55 -4.97 7.27
CA CYS A 193 14.77 -4.19 7.06
C CYS A 193 15.72 -4.82 6.02
N ASN A 194 15.41 -6.01 5.50
CA ASN A 194 16.16 -6.66 4.41
C ASN A 194 15.30 -6.94 3.16
N TYR A 195 14.20 -6.21 2.99
CA TYR A 195 13.27 -6.20 1.85
C TYR A 195 13.88 -5.76 0.48
N ASP A 196 15.20 -5.77 0.31
CA ASP A 196 15.78 -5.33 -0.98
C ASP A 196 15.48 -6.33 -2.11
N ALA A 197 15.45 -5.83 -3.35
CA ALA A 197 15.07 -6.45 -4.64
C ALA A 197 15.70 -7.82 -5.06
N ASN A 198 16.26 -8.60 -4.13
CA ASN A 198 16.59 -10.02 -4.26
C ASN A 198 16.97 -10.66 -2.90
N PRO A 199 16.03 -10.91 -1.97
CA PRO A 199 16.32 -11.63 -0.76
C PRO A 199 16.40 -13.13 -1.07
N THR A 200 17.60 -13.69 -1.03
CA THR A 200 17.80 -15.15 -0.94
C THR A 200 17.75 -15.64 0.50
N GLU A 201 17.27 -14.79 1.41
CA GLU A 201 17.19 -15.02 2.84
C GLU A 201 15.84 -14.46 3.34
N PRO A 202 15.21 -15.10 4.33
CA PRO A 202 13.95 -14.64 4.92
C PRO A 202 14.01 -13.21 5.46
N CYS A 203 12.85 -12.56 5.63
CA CYS A 203 12.77 -11.22 6.22
C CYS A 203 13.42 -11.10 7.60
N GLY A 204 14.36 -10.17 7.73
CA GLY A 204 14.95 -9.66 8.95
C GLY A 204 14.16 -8.46 9.44
N TYR A 205 14.09 -8.35 10.77
CA TYR A 205 13.46 -7.25 11.46
C TYR A 205 14.40 -6.74 12.51
N ILE A 206 14.33 -5.44 12.71
CA ILE A 206 14.99 -4.65 13.75
C ILE A 206 14.68 -5.33 15.11
N ASP A 207 15.66 -5.97 15.77
CA ASP A 207 15.51 -6.58 17.10
C ASP A 207 15.37 -5.50 18.21
N ALA A 208 15.50 -5.83 19.49
CA ALA A 208 15.52 -4.80 20.54
C ALA A 208 16.79 -3.92 20.50
N LEU A 209 17.86 -4.35 19.81
CA LEU A 209 18.95 -3.48 19.32
C LEU A 209 18.62 -2.80 17.99
N GLY A 210 17.47 -3.10 17.42
CA GLY A 210 17.14 -2.78 16.06
C GLY A 210 17.96 -3.45 14.96
N GLU A 211 18.61 -4.56 15.25
CA GLU A 211 19.35 -5.34 14.27
C GLU A 211 18.43 -6.16 13.39
N CYS A 212 18.61 -5.99 12.09
CA CYS A 212 17.84 -6.71 11.09
C CYS A 212 18.12 -8.20 11.11
N GLY A 213 17.27 -8.94 11.82
CA GLY A 213 17.51 -10.36 12.10
C GLY A 213 18.68 -10.59 13.06
N GLY A 214 19.03 -9.60 13.89
CA GLY A 214 20.15 -9.70 14.82
C GLY A 214 19.82 -10.24 16.20
N GLY A 215 20.83 -10.12 17.05
CA GLY A 215 21.09 -10.96 18.20
C GLY A 215 21.31 -10.20 19.50
N CYS A 216 20.50 -9.17 19.76
CA CYS A 216 20.19 -8.75 21.13
C CYS A 216 20.05 -9.99 22.01
N GLU A 217 20.86 -10.11 23.07
CA GLU A 217 20.78 -11.27 23.94
C GLU A 217 19.58 -11.18 24.90
N ALA A 218 19.24 -9.96 25.32
CA ALA A 218 18.00 -9.63 26.03
C ALA A 218 17.78 -8.10 26.05
N ASP A 219 16.55 -7.64 26.26
CA ASP A 219 16.07 -6.26 26.53
C ASP A 219 14.90 -6.46 27.50
N THR A 220 15.14 -6.29 28.80
CA THR A 220 14.26 -6.77 29.88
C THR A 220 13.18 -5.75 30.19
N ASP A 221 13.42 -4.48 29.96
CA ASP A 221 12.49 -3.42 30.29
C ASP A 221 11.77 -2.83 29.07
N GLY A 222 12.17 -3.25 27.88
CA GLY A 222 11.43 -3.04 26.65
C GLY A 222 11.40 -1.57 26.25
N ASP A 223 12.48 -0.86 26.52
CA ASP A 223 12.70 0.50 26.03
C ASP A 223 13.44 0.53 24.67
N ASP A 224 13.50 -0.63 24.01
CA ASP A 224 14.26 -0.90 22.79
C ASP A 224 15.77 -0.71 23.02
N ILE A 225 16.26 -1.09 24.22
CA ILE A 225 17.68 -1.19 24.60
C ILE A 225 17.96 -2.57 25.21
N CYS A 226 19.03 -3.23 24.74
CA CYS A 226 19.35 -4.56 25.26
C CYS A 226 19.98 -4.56 26.66
N ASP A 227 19.63 -5.52 27.49
CA ASP A 227 20.06 -5.74 28.88
C ASP A 227 21.56 -5.78 29.09
N ASP A 228 22.28 -6.34 28.13
CA ASP A 228 23.74 -6.38 28.20
C ASP A 228 24.35 -4.97 28.06
N ILE A 229 23.54 -4.00 27.61
CA ILE A 229 23.85 -2.59 27.43
C ILE A 229 22.87 -1.63 28.14
N ASP A 230 21.94 -2.15 28.93
CA ASP A 230 20.94 -1.36 29.66
C ASP A 230 21.42 -1.07 31.10
N ASP A 231 21.75 0.21 31.34
CA ASP A 231 22.17 0.73 32.65
C ASP A 231 21.03 0.70 33.68
N CYS A 232 19.80 0.70 33.19
CA CYS A 232 18.61 0.60 34.00
C CYS A 232 17.66 -0.42 33.44
N ILE A 233 17.87 -1.68 33.83
CA ILE A 233 16.89 -2.74 33.62
C ILE A 233 15.63 -2.43 34.44
N GLY A 234 14.72 -1.66 33.86
CA GLY A 234 13.47 -1.21 34.42
C GLY A 234 13.19 0.27 34.14
N VAL A 235 12.15 0.81 34.76
CA VAL A 235 11.78 2.20 34.47
C VAL A 235 12.64 3.16 35.29
N VAL A 236 13.29 4.09 34.59
CA VAL A 236 13.87 5.29 35.20
C VAL A 236 12.73 6.20 35.66
N ASP A 237 12.71 6.54 36.94
CA ASP A 237 11.70 7.45 37.49
C ASP A 237 11.95 8.92 37.12
N GLU A 238 11.04 9.84 37.49
CA GLU A 238 11.19 11.28 37.22
C GLU A 238 12.38 11.92 37.98
N CYS A 239 13.00 11.15 38.88
CA CYS A 239 14.19 11.51 39.65
C CYS A 239 15.48 10.98 39.04
N GLY A 240 15.39 10.29 37.89
CA GLY A 240 16.54 9.73 37.20
C GLY A 240 17.12 8.48 37.89
N VAL A 241 16.35 7.85 38.78
CA VAL A 241 16.78 6.67 39.53
C VAL A 241 16.13 5.43 38.93
N CYS A 242 16.97 4.45 38.62
CA CYS A 242 16.50 3.18 38.09
C CYS A 242 15.65 2.43 39.11
N ASN A 243 14.41 2.09 38.74
CA ASN A 243 13.43 1.47 39.65
C ASN A 243 13.27 2.25 40.97
N GLY A 244 13.41 3.57 40.88
CA GLY A 244 13.39 4.45 42.04
C GLY A 244 11.99 4.66 42.62
N PRO A 245 11.91 5.31 43.80
CA PRO A 245 10.65 5.57 44.49
C PRO A 245 9.78 6.64 43.80
N GLY A 246 10.31 7.34 42.79
CA GLY A 246 9.64 8.46 42.12
C GLY A 246 9.69 9.76 42.92
N ALA A 247 9.15 10.82 42.32
CA ALA A 247 9.08 12.13 42.96
C ALA A 247 8.15 12.11 44.19
N THR A 248 8.62 12.67 45.30
CA THR A 248 7.79 12.86 46.51
C THR A 248 6.72 13.91 46.31
N GLU A 249 7.00 14.95 45.51
CA GLU A 249 6.03 15.98 45.14
C GLU A 249 6.20 16.40 43.67
N VAL A 250 5.09 16.71 43.02
CA VAL A 250 5.05 17.26 41.66
C VAL A 250 4.46 18.66 41.72
N VAL A 251 5.24 19.67 41.32
CA VAL A 251 4.85 21.08 41.36
C VAL A 251 4.65 21.61 39.94
N ILE A 252 3.48 22.19 39.66
CA ILE A 252 3.25 22.88 38.39
C ILE A 252 3.97 24.23 38.43
N VAL A 253 4.92 24.42 37.52
CA VAL A 253 5.70 25.66 37.37
C VAL A 253 4.91 26.68 36.56
N SER A 254 4.37 26.25 35.42
CA SER A 254 3.59 27.11 34.53
C SER A 254 2.64 26.32 33.67
N ILE A 255 1.55 26.95 33.27
CA ILE A 255 0.62 26.46 32.25
C ILE A 255 0.59 27.49 31.13
N THR A 256 0.93 27.08 29.92
CA THR A 256 0.90 27.91 28.71
C THR A 256 -0.26 27.45 27.85
N LEU A 257 -1.14 28.38 27.47
CA LEU A 257 -2.28 28.09 26.59
C LEU A 257 -2.02 28.73 25.22
N LEU A 258 -2.12 27.93 24.17
CA LEU A 258 -1.96 28.33 22.78
C LEU A 258 -3.35 28.60 22.19
N TYR A 259 -3.53 29.79 21.65
CA TYR A 259 -4.75 30.20 20.99
C TYR A 259 -4.44 30.57 19.55
N ASP A 260 -5.35 30.20 18.65
CA ASP A 260 -5.38 30.68 17.28
C ASP A 260 -6.71 31.39 17.03
N SER A 261 -6.78 32.20 15.98
CA SER A 261 -7.99 32.92 15.65
C SER A 261 -8.23 33.05 14.16
N VAL A 262 -9.50 32.91 13.77
CA VAL A 262 -9.96 33.07 12.40
C VAL A 262 -11.00 34.19 12.35
N TYR A 263 -10.79 35.17 11.47
CA TYR A 263 -11.73 36.25 11.25
C TYR A 263 -12.78 35.89 10.20
N ALA A 264 -14.06 36.06 10.54
CA ALA A 264 -15.19 35.83 9.65
C ALA A 264 -15.78 37.19 9.19
N PRO A 265 -15.46 37.66 7.96
CA PRO A 265 -15.86 38.98 7.49
C PRO A 265 -17.36 39.12 7.24
N GLU A 266 -18.08 38.03 6.99
CA GLU A 266 -19.53 38.04 6.75
C GLU A 266 -20.33 38.44 8.00
N ILE A 267 -19.74 38.26 9.18
CA ILE A 267 -20.34 38.58 10.48
C ILE A 267 -19.49 39.52 11.35
N ASP A 268 -18.36 40.03 10.82
CA ASP A 268 -17.43 40.95 11.50
C ASP A 268 -17.01 40.44 12.89
N PHE A 269 -16.51 39.19 12.95
CA PHE A 269 -16.20 38.54 14.22
C PHE A 269 -14.92 37.69 14.13
N TRP A 270 -14.14 37.68 15.21
CA TRP A 270 -12.99 36.79 15.39
C TRP A 270 -13.38 35.56 16.19
N PHE A 271 -13.27 34.38 15.58
CA PHE A 271 -13.34 33.11 16.30
C PHE A 271 -11.97 32.82 16.87
N VAL A 272 -11.83 32.91 18.19
CA VAL A 272 -10.63 32.47 18.91
C VAL A 272 -10.88 31.06 19.44
N TYR A 273 -9.94 30.15 19.23
CA TYR A 273 -10.01 28.78 19.74
C TYR A 273 -8.65 28.35 20.29
N GLU A 274 -8.68 27.46 21.27
CA GLU A 274 -7.48 26.86 21.84
C GLU A 274 -6.93 25.82 20.86
N THR A 275 -5.65 25.94 20.54
CA THR A 275 -4.94 25.00 19.66
C THR A 275 -4.02 24.07 20.43
N GLY A 276 -3.76 24.37 21.70
CA GLY A 276 -3.02 23.49 22.57
C GLY A 276 -2.84 24.08 23.97
N ALA A 277 -2.39 23.22 24.86
CA ALA A 277 -1.95 23.59 26.20
C ALA A 277 -0.64 22.85 26.49
N ASP A 278 0.27 23.54 27.18
CA ASP A 278 1.53 22.98 27.65
C ASP A 278 1.64 23.25 29.15
N THR A 279 2.03 22.24 29.92
CA THR A 279 2.19 22.34 31.38
C THR A 279 3.60 21.93 31.75
N ALA A 280 4.32 22.85 32.38
CA ALA A 280 5.66 22.59 32.89
C ALA A 280 5.58 22.15 34.36
N PHE A 281 6.27 21.04 34.68
CA PHE A 281 6.36 20.48 36.02
C PHE A 281 7.78 20.58 36.57
N THR A 282 7.91 20.62 37.90
CA THR A 282 9.15 20.37 38.63
C THR A 282 8.89 19.25 39.63
N TYR A 283 9.80 18.28 39.64
CA TYR A 283 9.75 17.11 40.51
C TYR A 283 10.64 17.36 41.73
N VAL A 284 10.09 17.14 42.92
CA VAL A 284 10.86 17.14 44.18
C VAL A 284 11.17 15.70 44.52
N CYS A 285 12.43 15.33 44.32
CA CYS A 285 12.90 13.98 44.56
C CYS A 285 13.24 13.77 46.04
N PRO A 286 12.91 12.59 46.60
CA PRO A 286 13.45 12.22 47.90
C PRO A 286 14.98 12.25 47.79
N PRO A 287 15.70 12.66 48.85
CA PRO A 287 17.15 12.63 48.81
C PRO A 287 17.61 11.22 48.46
N ASN A 288 18.42 11.08 47.41
CA ASN A 288 19.07 9.82 47.10
C ASN A 288 20.00 9.50 48.26
N CYS A 289 19.64 8.51 49.07
CA CYS A 289 20.49 8.09 50.16
C CYS A 289 21.85 7.67 49.57
N GLY A 290 22.93 8.32 49.98
CA GLY A 290 24.27 8.13 49.43
C GLY A 290 24.96 9.45 49.06
N ASP A 291 24.19 10.46 48.65
CA ASP A 291 24.74 11.80 48.37
C ASP A 291 24.99 12.59 49.67
N PRO A 292 26.05 13.41 49.73
CA PRO A 292 26.30 14.24 50.89
C PRO A 292 25.26 15.36 50.99
N VAL A 293 24.76 15.60 52.20
CA VAL A 293 23.82 16.69 52.50
C VAL A 293 24.56 17.81 53.22
N THR A 294 24.62 18.99 52.62
CA THR A 294 25.23 20.16 53.24
C THR A 294 24.30 20.81 54.27
N HIS A 295 24.80 21.02 55.48
CA HIS A 295 24.12 21.80 56.51
C HIS A 295 25.12 22.64 57.30
N GLU A 296 24.92 23.97 57.32
CA GLU A 296 25.77 24.95 58.02
C GLU A 296 27.26 24.87 57.67
N GLY A 297 27.56 24.57 56.39
CA GLY A 297 28.92 24.49 55.88
C GLY A 297 29.63 23.16 56.13
N TYR A 298 28.93 22.14 56.60
CA TYR A 298 29.42 20.77 56.71
C TYR A 298 28.61 19.80 55.83
N ASP A 299 29.31 18.90 55.14
CA ASP A 299 28.70 17.90 54.26
C ASP A 299 28.56 16.57 55.01
N TYR A 300 27.32 16.20 55.34
CA TYR A 300 26.99 14.96 56.03
C TYR A 300 26.85 13.83 55.02
N SER A 301 27.62 12.75 55.19
CA SER A 301 27.41 11.54 54.40
C SER A 301 26.07 10.89 54.78
N THR A 302 25.31 10.43 53.80
CA THR A 302 24.03 9.76 54.01
C THR A 302 24.12 8.27 53.68
N ILE A 303 23.31 7.46 54.35
CA ILE A 303 23.21 6.01 54.12
C ILE A 303 21.75 5.58 54.13
N GLN A 304 21.40 4.66 53.24
CA GLN A 304 20.08 4.03 53.24
C GLN A 304 20.04 2.92 54.31
N ILE A 305 19.03 2.96 55.18
CA ILE A 305 18.73 1.88 56.11
C ILE A 305 17.24 1.57 56.00
N GLY A 306 16.92 0.38 55.48
CA GLY A 306 15.56 0.05 55.07
C GLY A 306 15.07 0.99 53.96
N ASP A 307 13.89 1.58 54.15
CA ASP A 307 13.28 2.51 53.21
C ASP A 307 13.56 4.00 53.56
N GLN A 308 14.49 4.26 54.51
CA GLN A 308 14.77 5.60 55.03
C GLN A 308 16.24 6.01 54.81
N CYS A 309 16.48 7.30 54.59
CA CYS A 309 17.83 7.87 54.57
C CYS A 309 18.23 8.36 55.97
N TRP A 310 19.44 7.99 56.38
CA TRP A 310 20.04 8.37 57.66
C TRP A 310 21.36 9.10 57.43
N PHE A 311 21.75 9.97 58.36
CA PHE A 311 23.15 10.39 58.41
C PHE A 311 24.02 9.20 58.81
N ALA A 312 25.12 9.00 58.08
CA ALA A 312 26.11 7.96 58.39
C ALA A 312 26.97 8.33 59.61
N GLU A 313 26.76 9.52 60.19
CA GLU A 313 27.48 10.07 61.32
C GLU A 313 26.56 10.88 62.24
N ASN A 314 27.05 11.20 63.45
CA ASN A 314 26.32 12.03 64.41
C ASN A 314 26.18 13.48 63.90
N CYS A 315 25.06 14.13 64.24
CA CYS A 315 24.86 15.55 63.95
C CYS A 315 25.92 16.43 64.67
N ARG A 316 26.42 17.45 63.95
CA ARG A 316 27.49 18.36 64.40
C ARG A 316 27.06 19.83 64.47
N TYR A 317 25.79 20.11 64.21
CA TYR A 317 25.24 21.47 64.23
C TYR A 317 25.48 22.12 65.60
N LEU A 318 26.26 23.21 65.64
CA LEU A 318 26.68 23.87 66.88
C LEU A 318 26.45 25.39 66.82
N PRO A 319 25.21 25.87 67.06
CA PRO A 319 24.90 27.30 67.04
C PRO A 319 25.42 28.04 68.28
N GLU A 320 25.57 27.34 69.40
CA GLU A 320 26.10 27.83 70.68
C GLU A 320 26.84 26.68 71.36
N VAL A 321 27.74 26.96 72.32
CA VAL A 321 28.36 25.92 73.15
C VAL A 321 28.27 26.30 74.62
N SER A 322 27.73 25.40 75.42
CA SER A 322 27.50 25.60 76.85
C SER A 322 28.55 24.84 77.67
N PRO A 323 29.12 25.42 78.72
CA PRO A 323 30.05 24.74 79.60
C PRO A 323 29.31 23.70 80.46
N LEU A 324 29.97 22.63 80.88
CA LEU A 324 29.37 21.60 81.76
C LEU A 324 29.06 22.14 83.17
N SER A 325 29.57 23.33 83.53
CA SER A 325 29.19 24.03 84.77
C SER A 325 27.79 24.63 84.71
N GLU A 326 27.23 24.81 83.52
CA GLU A 326 25.84 25.20 83.35
C GLU A 326 24.94 23.98 83.41
N TRP A 327 24.04 23.98 84.39
CA TRP A 327 23.06 22.92 84.55
C TRP A 327 22.10 22.95 83.37
N SER A 328 21.99 21.85 82.64
CA SER A 328 21.00 21.70 81.57
C SER A 328 19.60 21.77 82.18
N ILE A 329 18.92 22.90 82.00
CA ILE A 329 17.53 23.06 82.41
C ILE A 329 16.66 22.62 81.24
N ASN A 330 15.64 21.81 81.50
CA ASN A 330 14.73 21.29 80.47
C ASN A 330 13.84 22.37 79.79
N SER A 331 14.04 23.66 80.10
CA SER A 331 13.35 24.78 79.47
C SER A 331 14.12 25.40 78.31
N ASP A 332 15.44 25.31 78.32
CA ASP A 332 16.30 26.07 77.41
C ASP A 332 17.21 25.13 76.60
N PRO A 333 17.56 25.47 75.35
CA PRO A 333 18.45 24.67 74.54
C PRO A 333 19.89 24.76 75.05
N TYR A 334 20.54 23.61 75.22
CA TYR A 334 21.94 23.50 75.60
C TYR A 334 22.67 22.55 74.65
N TYR A 335 23.88 22.96 74.26
CA TYR A 335 24.73 22.27 73.30
C TYR A 335 26.09 22.01 73.94
N TYR A 336 26.56 20.77 73.92
CA TYR A 336 27.81 20.40 74.59
C TYR A 336 28.77 19.72 73.63
N VAL A 337 30.06 19.99 73.83
CA VAL A 337 31.16 19.24 73.22
C VAL A 337 31.87 18.45 74.31
N TYR A 338 32.08 17.15 74.09
CA TYR A 338 32.65 16.27 75.10
C TYR A 338 34.04 16.76 75.56
N GLN A 339 34.22 16.91 76.87
CA GLN A 339 35.41 17.49 77.52
C GLN A 339 35.75 18.94 77.16
N TYR A 340 34.79 19.73 76.66
CA TYR A 340 34.94 21.17 76.48
C TYR A 340 34.16 21.94 77.57
N GLN A 341 34.73 23.03 78.07
CA GLN A 341 34.21 23.81 79.20
C GLN A 341 34.14 25.32 78.90
N GLY A 342 34.35 25.72 77.64
CA GLY A 342 34.27 27.11 77.22
C GLY A 342 32.92 27.45 76.60
N THR A 343 32.79 28.70 76.18
CA THR A 343 31.64 29.22 75.41
C THR A 343 32.03 29.62 73.98
N ASP A 344 33.27 29.38 73.59
CA ASP A 344 33.80 29.74 72.28
C ASP A 344 33.57 28.60 71.28
N ILE A 345 32.78 28.86 70.23
CA ILE A 345 32.35 27.87 69.24
C ILE A 345 33.55 27.40 68.39
N GLU A 346 34.39 28.33 67.93
CA GLU A 346 35.52 28.02 67.05
C GLU A 346 36.53 27.12 67.77
N ALA A 347 36.83 27.43 69.04
CA ALA A 347 37.66 26.60 69.90
C ALA A 347 37.02 25.22 70.15
N ALA A 348 35.70 25.13 70.34
CA ALA A 348 35.01 23.86 70.51
C ALA A 348 35.07 22.98 69.25
N MET A 349 34.84 23.57 68.07
CA MET A 349 34.89 22.89 66.77
C MET A 349 36.30 22.39 66.42
N SER A 350 37.34 23.04 66.97
CA SER A 350 38.73 22.63 66.78
C SER A 350 39.14 21.38 67.59
N THR A 351 38.30 20.91 68.52
CA THR A 351 38.64 19.77 69.38
C THR A 351 38.47 18.41 68.69
N ASP A 352 39.34 17.45 69.02
CA ASP A 352 39.26 16.07 68.51
C ASP A 352 37.92 15.40 68.85
N ASN A 353 37.35 15.73 70.02
CA ASN A 353 36.06 15.19 70.46
C ASN A 353 34.91 15.70 69.61
N TYR A 354 34.90 16.98 69.23
CA TYR A 354 33.93 17.50 68.28
C TYR A 354 34.05 16.77 66.94
N GLN A 355 35.27 16.63 66.40
CA GLN A 355 35.51 15.95 65.13
C GLN A 355 35.16 14.45 65.15
N THR A 356 35.30 13.78 66.29
CA THR A 356 35.00 12.34 66.40
C THR A 356 33.55 12.04 66.72
N TYR A 357 32.95 12.76 67.67
CA TYR A 357 31.65 12.40 68.25
C TYR A 357 30.52 13.38 67.91
N GLY A 358 30.83 14.56 67.38
CA GLY A 358 29.87 15.61 67.11
C GLY A 358 29.44 16.35 68.37
N VAL A 359 28.16 16.74 68.41
CA VAL A 359 27.57 17.58 69.46
C VAL A 359 26.58 16.78 70.29
N LEU A 360 26.51 17.08 71.58
CA LEU A 360 25.54 16.51 72.51
C LEU A 360 24.45 17.55 72.78
N TYR A 361 23.20 17.15 72.57
CA TYR A 361 22.04 18.03 72.69
C TYR A 361 21.17 17.63 73.88
N ASN A 362 20.60 18.61 74.57
CA ASN A 362 19.48 18.35 75.48
C ASN A 362 18.15 18.34 74.71
N TRP A 363 17.06 17.96 75.37
CA TRP A 363 15.75 17.83 74.72
C TRP A 363 15.26 19.13 74.03
N PRO A 364 15.26 20.31 74.69
CA PRO A 364 14.94 21.57 74.02
C PRO A 364 15.81 21.89 72.80
N ALA A 365 17.10 21.56 72.82
CA ALA A 365 18.00 21.80 71.69
C ALA A 365 17.64 20.90 70.49
N VAL A 366 17.34 19.62 70.73
CA VAL A 366 16.93 18.69 69.65
C VAL A 366 15.61 19.12 68.99
N MET A 367 14.74 19.79 69.75
CA MET A 367 13.45 20.29 69.24
C MET A 367 13.53 21.71 68.68
N THR A 368 14.72 22.30 68.57
CA THR A 368 14.90 23.64 68.01
C THR A 368 14.81 23.61 66.49
N ASP A 369 14.07 24.56 65.91
CA ASP A 369 13.97 24.71 64.46
C ASP A 369 15.36 24.95 63.85
N GLY A 370 15.65 24.22 62.76
CA GLY A 370 16.92 24.38 62.02
C GLY A 370 18.06 23.46 62.48
N ILE A 371 17.84 22.53 63.41
CA ILE A 371 18.84 21.49 63.75
C ILE A 371 19.12 20.52 62.60
N CYS A 372 18.15 20.32 61.71
CA CYS A 372 18.25 19.48 60.52
C CYS A 372 18.17 20.35 59.26
N PRO A 373 18.87 19.97 58.17
CA PRO A 373 18.68 20.59 56.86
C PRO A 373 17.24 20.43 56.35
N SER A 374 16.87 21.26 55.37
CA SER A 374 15.53 21.21 54.76
C SER A 374 15.23 19.81 54.22
N GLY A 375 14.05 19.27 54.54
CA GLY A 375 13.65 17.91 54.16
C GLY A 375 14.15 16.80 55.08
N TRP A 376 14.93 17.13 56.12
CA TRP A 376 15.39 16.20 57.15
C TRP A 376 14.79 16.55 58.51
N HIS A 377 14.58 15.54 59.35
CA HIS A 377 14.08 15.73 60.72
C HIS A 377 14.74 14.77 61.70
N VAL A 378 14.58 15.06 62.98
CA VAL A 378 15.01 14.16 64.06
C VAL A 378 14.09 12.93 64.05
N PRO A 379 14.64 11.71 63.94
CA PRO A 379 13.83 10.50 63.85
C PRO A 379 12.85 10.35 65.00
N THR A 380 11.64 9.95 64.67
CA THR A 380 10.62 9.53 65.64
C THR A 380 10.87 8.10 66.10
N ASP A 381 10.28 7.72 67.24
CA ASP A 381 10.33 6.34 67.74
C ASP A 381 9.78 5.34 66.71
N THR A 382 8.75 5.74 65.95
CA THR A 382 8.18 4.93 64.86
C THR A 382 9.19 4.68 63.74
N GLU A 383 9.92 5.72 63.30
CA GLU A 383 10.90 5.60 62.22
C GLU A 383 12.10 4.75 62.63
N PHE A 384 12.55 4.89 63.88
CA PHE A 384 13.65 4.09 64.42
C PHE A 384 13.28 2.61 64.62
N THR A 385 12.02 2.31 64.99
CA THR A 385 11.56 0.92 65.22
C THR A 385 11.22 0.16 63.94
N GLN A 386 11.24 0.83 62.78
CA GLN A 386 11.09 0.20 61.47
C GLN A 386 12.41 -0.36 60.91
N LEU A 387 13.54 -0.04 61.55
CA LEU A 387 14.87 -0.61 61.27
C LEU A 387 15.04 -1.96 61.97
#